data_AF-A0A9E5LJ82-F1
#
_entry.id   AF-A0A9E5LJ82-F1
#
_cell.length_a   1.000
_cell.length_b   1.000
_cell.length_c   1.000
_cell.angle_alpha   90.00
_cell.angle_beta   90.00
_cell.angle_gamma   90.00
#
_symmetry.space_group_name_H-M   'P 1'
#
loop_
_entity.id
_entity.type
_entity.pdbx_description
1 polymer ?
#
loop_
_entity_poly.entity_id
_entity_poly.type
_entity_poly.pdbx_seq_one_letter_code
_entity_poly.pdbx_strand_id
1 'polypeptide(L)'
;MNISNTTNRNICHELDLDWVMAAQANQSAIERRAATLGTRRSVKKEFQAAWLARAISCIDLTTLSGDDTEDRVRRLCAKARHPLQADLAKSLGIDPLTTGAVCVYHEMVPAA
;
A
#
# COMPACT_ATOMS: atom_id res chain seq x y z
N MET A 1 -17.30 31.96 12.73
CA MET A 1 -17.44 30.74 13.55
C MET A 1 -16.12 29.98 13.38
N ASN A 2 -15.22 30.09 14.36
CA ASN A 2 -13.86 29.56 14.26
C ASN A 2 -13.89 28.04 14.41
N ILE A 3 -13.56 27.32 13.34
CA ILE A 3 -13.24 25.89 13.41
C ILE A 3 -11.72 25.80 13.59
N SER A 4 -11.29 25.75 14.86
CA SER A 4 -9.92 25.42 15.24
C SER A 4 -9.66 23.94 14.93
N ASN A 5 -9.22 23.64 13.71
CA ASN A 5 -8.68 22.33 13.34
C ASN A 5 -7.31 22.17 13.99
N THR A 6 -7.23 21.39 15.06
CA THR A 6 -6.01 21.02 15.80
C THR A 6 -5.12 20.00 15.09
N THR A 7 -5.42 19.65 13.83
CA THR A 7 -4.62 18.75 13.01
C THR A 7 -3.73 19.54 12.06
N ASN A 8 -2.42 19.25 12.06
CA ASN A 8 -1.39 19.77 11.15
C ASN A 8 -1.67 19.39 9.69
N ARG A 9 -2.75 19.93 9.11
CA ARG A 9 -3.17 19.70 7.73
C ARG A 9 -2.47 20.71 6.83
N ASN A 10 -2.22 20.30 5.59
CA ASN A 10 -1.80 21.22 4.54
C ASN A 10 -2.77 22.40 4.44
N ILE A 11 -2.23 23.58 4.16
CA ILE A 11 -3.01 24.80 3.97
C ILE A 11 -3.97 24.57 2.80
N CYS A 12 -5.26 24.85 2.97
CA CYS A 12 -6.19 24.80 1.85
C CYS A 12 -5.85 25.92 0.86
N HIS A 13 -5.66 25.56 -0.40
CA HIS A 13 -5.56 26.47 -1.52
C HIS A 13 -6.84 26.39 -2.36
N GLU A 14 -7.17 27.47 -3.05
CA GLU A 14 -8.24 27.46 -4.04
C GLU A 14 -7.91 26.50 -5.19
N LEU A 15 -8.93 25.90 -5.81
CA LEU A 15 -8.72 24.99 -6.93
C LEU A 15 -8.18 25.77 -8.14
N ASP A 16 -6.92 25.51 -8.47
CA ASP A 16 -6.28 26.01 -9.68
C ASP A 16 -6.33 24.93 -10.77
N LEU A 17 -7.22 25.11 -11.75
CA LEU A 17 -7.36 24.20 -12.89
C LEU A 17 -6.18 24.30 -13.86
N ASP A 18 -5.49 25.44 -13.94
CA ASP A 18 -4.33 25.59 -14.82
C ASP A 18 -3.20 24.68 -14.36
N TRP A 19 -3.00 24.56 -13.04
CA TRP A 19 -2.03 23.62 -12.48
C TRP A 19 -2.36 22.15 -12.82
N VAL A 20 -3.63 21.76 -12.72
CA VAL A 20 -4.09 20.41 -13.06
C VAL A 20 -3.92 20.13 -14.55
N MET A 21 -4.32 21.08 -15.41
CA MET A 21 -4.27 20.93 -16.87
C MET A 21 -2.84 21.01 -17.41
N ALA A 22 -1.94 21.72 -16.71
CA ALA A 22 -0.52 21.78 -17.04
C ALA A 22 0.27 20.53 -16.64
N ALA A 23 -0.32 19.59 -15.89
CA ALA A 23 0.35 18.35 -15.53
C ALA A 23 0.64 17.52 -16.80
N GLN A 24 1.93 17.34 -17.09
CA GLN A 24 2.39 16.57 -18.24
C GLN A 24 3.14 15.32 -17.78
N ALA A 25 2.87 14.19 -18.43
CA ALA A 25 3.59 12.95 -18.22
C ALA A 25 4.36 12.59 -19.51
N ASN A 26 5.66 12.31 -19.41
CA ASN A 26 6.43 11.88 -20.57
C ASN A 26 6.12 10.41 -20.89
N GLN A 27 5.11 10.20 -21.73
CA GLN A 27 4.62 8.88 -22.12
C GLN A 27 5.76 7.98 -22.63
N SER A 28 6.59 8.48 -23.54
CA SER A 28 7.70 7.70 -24.12
C SER A 28 8.73 7.24 -23.08
N ALA A 29 8.99 8.06 -22.04
CA ALA A 29 9.90 7.70 -20.96
C ALA A 29 9.25 6.67 -20.02
N ILE A 30 7.97 6.85 -19.71
CA ILE A 30 7.19 5.93 -18.87
C ILE A 30 7.11 4.55 -19.51
N GLU A 31 6.71 4.49 -20.79
CA GLU A 31 6.58 3.22 -21.52
C GLU A 31 7.91 2.48 -21.59
N ARG A 32 8.99 3.18 -21.92
CA ARG A 32 10.33 2.59 -21.97
C ARG A 32 10.76 2.05 -20.60
N ARG A 33 10.49 2.78 -19.52
CA ARG A 33 10.79 2.34 -18.15
C ARG A 33 9.95 1.14 -17.76
N ALA A 34 8.66 1.15 -18.06
CA ALA A 34 7.72 0.07 -17.79
C ALA A 34 8.12 -1.21 -18.54
N ALA A 35 8.51 -1.10 -19.81
CA ALA A 35 8.99 -2.22 -20.61
C ALA A 35 10.22 -2.91 -19.98
N THR A 36 11.08 -2.17 -19.27
CA THR A 36 12.23 -2.78 -18.56
C THR A 36 11.84 -3.61 -17.33
N LEU A 37 10.60 -3.49 -16.81
CA LEU A 37 10.21 -4.23 -15.61
C LEU A 37 10.12 -5.74 -15.90
N GLY A 38 9.53 -6.12 -17.04
CA GLY A 38 9.36 -7.53 -17.44
C GLY A 38 10.63 -8.21 -17.93
N THR A 39 11.67 -7.46 -18.32
CA THR A 39 12.94 -8.01 -18.78
C THR A 39 13.92 -8.32 -17.65
N ARG A 40 13.62 -7.90 -16.42
CA ARG A 40 14.48 -8.14 -15.25
C ARG A 40 14.46 -9.61 -14.89
N ARG A 41 15.65 -10.15 -14.61
CA ARG A 41 15.82 -11.53 -14.19
C ARG A 41 15.10 -11.75 -12.86
N SER A 42 14.22 -12.75 -12.83
CA SER A 42 13.57 -13.19 -11.59
C SER A 42 14.58 -13.76 -10.60
N VAL A 43 14.33 -13.52 -9.32
CA VAL A 43 15.03 -14.17 -8.21
C VAL A 43 14.69 -15.66 -8.21
N LYS A 44 15.68 -16.54 -8.00
CA LYS A 44 15.52 -18.00 -8.10
C LYS A 44 15.58 -18.69 -6.74
N LYS A 45 14.95 -19.87 -6.63
CA LYS A 45 15.06 -20.83 -5.52
C LYS A 45 14.85 -20.19 -4.14
N GLU A 46 15.72 -20.47 -3.15
CA GLU A 46 15.57 -19.99 -1.77
C GLU A 46 15.44 -18.46 -1.66
N PHE A 47 16.09 -17.71 -2.56
CA PHE A 47 16.00 -16.25 -2.55
C PHE A 47 14.61 -15.74 -2.95
N GLN A 48 13.83 -16.51 -3.71
CA GLN A 48 12.49 -16.07 -4.13
C GLN A 48 11.55 -15.96 -2.92
N ALA A 49 11.57 -16.95 -2.03
CA ALA A 49 10.77 -16.92 -0.80
C ALA A 49 11.18 -15.76 0.12
N ALA A 50 12.49 -15.56 0.32
CA ALA A 50 13.01 -14.45 1.11
C ALA A 50 12.62 -13.07 0.54
N TRP A 51 12.68 -12.90 -0.78
CA TRP A 51 12.26 -11.66 -1.43
C TRP A 51 10.75 -11.42 -1.34
N LEU A 52 9.94 -12.45 -1.46
CA LEU A 52 8.49 -12.34 -1.28
C LEU A 52 8.13 -12.01 0.17
N ALA A 53 8.80 -12.64 1.15
CA ALA A 53 8.65 -12.30 2.56
C ALA A 53 9.02 -10.83 2.83
N ARG A 54 10.12 -10.36 2.23
CA ARG A 54 10.52 -8.96 2.31
C ARG A 54 9.49 -8.05 1.65
N ALA A 55 8.96 -8.43 0.48
CA ALA A 55 7.91 -7.67 -0.19
C ALA A 55 6.68 -7.51 0.71
N ILE A 56 6.23 -8.58 1.37
CA ILE A 56 5.10 -8.50 2.31
C ILE A 56 5.36 -7.46 3.41
N SER A 57 6.56 -7.43 4.00
CA SER A 57 6.92 -6.44 5.03
C SER A 57 6.95 -4.99 4.54
N CYS A 58 6.94 -4.78 3.22
CA CYS A 58 6.92 -3.46 2.59
C CYS A 58 5.56 -3.12 1.95
N ILE A 59 4.56 -3.99 2.08
CA ILE A 59 3.21 -3.74 1.52
C ILE A 59 2.42 -2.84 2.46
N ASP A 60 1.79 -1.81 1.91
CA ASP A 60 0.65 -1.15 2.53
C ASP A 60 -0.61 -1.91 2.11
N LEU A 61 -1.14 -2.72 3.01
CA LEU A 61 -2.29 -3.58 2.71
C LEU A 61 -3.53 -2.68 2.60
N THR A 62 -3.99 -2.47 1.36
CA THR A 62 -4.93 -1.39 1.03
C THR A 62 -6.35 -1.91 0.80
N THR A 63 -7.34 -1.21 1.35
CA THR A 63 -8.72 -1.24 0.86
C THR A 63 -9.24 0.19 0.75
N LEU A 64 -9.63 0.58 -0.46
CA LEU A 64 -10.22 1.88 -0.78
C LEU A 64 -11.49 1.63 -1.59
N SER A 65 -12.35 0.75 -1.08
CA SER A 65 -13.61 0.41 -1.73
C SER A 65 -14.75 1.24 -1.16
N GLY A 66 -15.62 1.74 -2.04
CA GLY A 66 -16.79 2.52 -1.60
C GLY A 66 -17.82 1.72 -0.80
N ASP A 67 -17.72 0.39 -0.78
CA ASP A 67 -18.56 -0.53 -0.01
C ASP A 67 -17.87 -1.08 1.25
N ASP A 68 -16.74 -0.48 1.68
CA ASP A 68 -16.04 -0.94 2.86
C ASP A 68 -16.90 -0.80 4.13
N THR A 69 -16.80 -1.79 5.01
CA THR A 69 -17.42 -1.80 6.33
C THR A 69 -16.33 -1.93 7.39
N GLU A 70 -16.61 -1.46 8.61
CA GLU A 70 -15.66 -1.60 9.73
C GLU A 70 -15.19 -3.04 9.92
N ASP A 71 -16.07 -4.03 9.76
CA ASP A 71 -15.70 -5.45 9.90
C ASP A 71 -14.78 -5.94 8.77
N ARG A 72 -14.93 -5.41 7.56
CA ARG A 72 -14.00 -5.71 6.46
C ARG A 72 -12.62 -5.12 6.77
N VAL A 73 -12.58 -3.90 7.30
CA VAL A 73 -11.33 -3.25 7.72
C VAL A 73 -10.67 -4.02 8.86
N ARG A 74 -11.41 -4.42 9.90
CA ARG A 74 -10.88 -5.28 10.99
C ARG A 74 -10.30 -6.60 10.47
N ARG A 75 -10.95 -7.24 9.48
CA ARG A 75 -10.42 -8.44 8.81
C ARG A 75 -9.16 -8.16 8.01
N LEU A 76 -9.09 -7.01 7.33
CA LEU A 76 -7.88 -6.56 6.64
C LEU A 76 -6.72 -6.39 7.64
N CYS A 77 -6.96 -5.76 8.79
CA CYS A 77 -5.95 -5.59 9.83
C CYS A 77 -5.52 -6.92 10.46
N ALA A 78 -6.45 -7.88 10.63
CA ALA A 78 -6.09 -9.23 11.03
C ALA A 78 -5.17 -9.92 10.01
N LYS A 79 -5.44 -9.73 8.71
CA LYS A 79 -4.56 -10.20 7.62
C LYS A 79 -3.22 -9.47 7.60
N ALA A 80 -3.18 -8.17 7.90
CA ALA A 80 -1.95 -7.40 8.00
C ALA A 80 -1.02 -7.90 9.14
N ARG A 81 -1.61 -8.32 10.27
CA ARG A 81 -0.88 -8.90 11.40
C ARG A 81 -0.40 -10.33 11.14
N HIS A 82 -1.13 -11.10 10.34
CA HIS A 82 -0.79 -12.48 9.98
C HIS A 82 -0.89 -12.70 8.45
N PRO A 83 0.00 -12.06 7.67
CA PRO A 83 -0.10 -12.06 6.21
C PRO A 83 0.35 -13.38 5.58
N LEU A 84 1.01 -14.24 6.35
CA LEU A 84 1.46 -15.56 5.94
C LEU A 84 0.88 -16.61 6.89
N GLN A 85 0.42 -17.73 6.34
CA GLN A 85 -0.05 -18.86 7.13
C GLN A 85 1.11 -19.44 7.96
N ALA A 86 0.86 -19.74 9.23
CA ALA A 86 1.89 -20.17 10.18
C ALA A 86 2.65 -21.43 9.73
N ASP A 87 1.95 -22.44 9.22
CA ASP A 87 2.57 -23.69 8.77
C ASP A 87 3.47 -23.47 7.54
N LEU A 88 3.04 -22.59 6.62
CA LEU A 88 3.84 -22.21 5.46
C LEU A 88 5.09 -21.44 5.89
N ALA A 89 4.95 -20.45 6.78
CA ALA A 89 6.08 -19.70 7.34
C ALA A 89 7.12 -20.64 7.97
N LYS A 90 6.65 -21.59 8.78
CA LYS A 90 7.49 -22.61 9.42
C LYS A 90 8.20 -23.50 8.41
N SER A 91 7.49 -23.99 7.38
CA SER A 91 8.08 -24.83 6.33
C SER A 91 9.17 -24.13 5.51
N LEU A 92 9.10 -22.81 5.40
CA LEU A 92 10.04 -21.97 4.67
C LEU A 92 11.13 -21.37 5.58
N GLY A 93 11.10 -21.61 6.89
CA GLY A 93 12.03 -21.02 7.86
C GLY A 93 11.93 -19.50 7.94
N ILE A 94 10.74 -18.94 7.71
CA ILE A 94 10.47 -17.50 7.75
C ILE A 94 9.94 -17.14 9.14
N ASP A 95 10.57 -16.17 9.78
CA ASP A 95 10.10 -15.61 11.04
C ASP A 95 8.75 -14.90 10.86
N PRO A 96 7.91 -14.83 11.92
CA PRO A 96 6.67 -14.06 11.88
C PRO A 96 6.91 -12.62 11.41
N LEU A 97 6.07 -12.15 10.49
CA LEU A 97 6.15 -10.81 9.92
C LEU A 97 4.76 -10.20 9.76
N THR A 98 4.70 -8.86 9.72
CA THR A 98 3.50 -8.09 9.41
C THR A 98 3.66 -7.41 8.04
N THR A 99 2.59 -6.83 7.53
CA THR A 99 2.71 -5.84 6.44
C THR A 99 3.33 -4.55 6.96
N GLY A 100 3.74 -3.66 6.05
CA GLY A 100 4.33 -2.36 6.40
C GLY A 100 3.29 -1.41 6.99
N ALA A 101 2.11 -1.35 6.39
CA ALA A 101 0.97 -0.61 6.91
C ALA A 101 -0.38 -1.22 6.46
N VAL A 102 -1.46 -0.57 6.89
CA VAL A 102 -2.81 -0.72 6.34
C VAL A 102 -3.24 0.64 5.80
N CYS A 103 -3.76 0.66 4.57
CA CYS A 103 -4.24 1.87 3.92
C CYS A 103 -5.75 1.77 3.70
N VAL A 104 -6.49 2.72 4.27
CA VAL A 104 -7.96 2.77 4.25
C VAL A 104 -8.44 4.19 4.00
N TYR A 105 -9.72 4.35 3.62
CA TYR A 105 -10.37 5.65 3.61
C TYR A 105 -10.36 6.29 5.01
N HIS A 106 -10.42 7.61 5.06
CA HIS A 106 -10.25 8.35 6.31
C HIS A 106 -11.32 7.99 7.35
N GLU A 107 -12.57 7.72 6.93
CA GLU A 107 -13.66 7.36 7.83
C GLU A 107 -13.47 5.97 8.45
N MET A 108 -12.63 5.13 7.83
CA MET A 108 -12.34 3.78 8.30
C MET A 108 -11.15 3.72 9.25
N VAL A 109 -10.39 4.82 9.41
CA VAL A 109 -9.24 4.89 10.32
C VAL A 109 -9.59 4.47 11.77
N PRO A 110 -10.74 4.86 12.36
CA PRO A 110 -11.11 4.41 13.71
C PRO A 110 -11.33 2.89 13.83
N ALA A 111 -11.64 2.20 12.73
CA ALA A 111 -11.85 0.76 12.70
C ALA A 111 -10.58 -0.04 12.32
N ALA A 112 -9.54 0.65 11.85
CA ALA A 112 -8.26 0.07 11.44
C ALA A 112 -7.33 -0.24 12.63
#